data_AF-S4W6B8-F1
#
_entry.id   AF-S4W6B8-F1
#
_cell.length_a   1.000
_cell.length_b   1.000
_cell.length_c   1.000
_cell.angle_alpha   90.00
_cell.angle_beta   90.00
_cell.angle_gamma   90.00
#
_symmetry.space_group_name_H-M   'P 1'
#
loop_
_entity.id
_entity.type
_entity.pdbx_description
1 polymer ?
#
loop_
_entity_poly.entity_id
_entity_poly.type
_entity_poly.pdbx_seq_one_letter_code
_entity_poly.pdbx_strand_id
1 'polypeptide(L)'
;MLAAVVAVLAVTPAAAAPSVAAPSAASVPNAKACAKKWEVIGSKVAVRMPEGNKPVASPDSPVVRYLHRGDVVTSCVEALARTQSGPAYRKCGKDGHVWRIVRGGQVPATCLKRA
;
A
#
# COMPACT_ATOMS: atom_id res chain seq x y z
N MET A 1 -17.02 -77.84 28.60
CA MET A 1 -18.35 -77.27 28.32
C MET A 1 -18.18 -76.03 27.47
N LEU A 2 -18.91 -75.93 26.36
CA LEU A 2 -18.87 -74.84 25.40
C LEU A 2 -19.34 -73.51 26.01
N ALA A 3 -18.81 -72.39 25.52
CA ALA A 3 -19.57 -71.14 25.44
C ALA A 3 -19.04 -70.27 24.30
N ALA A 4 -19.86 -70.16 23.24
CA ALA A 4 -19.71 -69.27 22.11
C ALA A 4 -20.07 -67.83 22.50
N VAL A 5 -19.42 -66.81 21.91
CA VAL A 5 -19.95 -65.43 21.92
C VAL A 5 -19.84 -64.80 20.53
N VAL A 6 -20.98 -64.23 20.16
CA VAL A 6 -21.48 -63.74 18.87
C VAL A 6 -20.75 -62.49 18.39
N ALA A 7 -20.47 -62.42 17.09
CA ALA A 7 -19.98 -61.23 16.39
C ALA A 7 -21.14 -60.26 16.09
N VAL A 8 -20.97 -58.98 16.44
CA VAL A 8 -21.92 -57.91 16.11
C VAL A 8 -21.28 -57.01 15.04
N LEU A 9 -21.86 -56.99 13.84
CA LEU A 9 -21.54 -56.02 12.79
C LEU A 9 -22.12 -54.66 13.18
N ALA A 10 -21.27 -53.65 13.33
CA ALA A 10 -21.68 -52.26 13.45
C ALA A 10 -21.77 -51.61 12.06
N VAL A 11 -22.98 -51.19 11.67
CA VAL A 11 -23.23 -50.36 10.48
C VAL A 11 -22.99 -48.90 10.86
N THR A 12 -21.95 -48.27 10.31
CA THR A 12 -21.69 -46.83 10.45
C THR A 12 -22.48 -46.03 9.40
N PRO A 13 -23.29 -45.03 9.78
CA PRO A 13 -23.90 -44.11 8.82
C PRO A 13 -22.86 -43.09 8.33
N ALA A 14 -22.75 -42.95 7.00
CA ALA A 14 -21.91 -41.95 6.35
C ALA A 14 -22.54 -40.55 6.50
N ALA A 15 -21.90 -39.68 7.27
CA ALA A 15 -22.27 -38.27 7.38
C ALA A 15 -21.83 -37.51 6.12
N ALA A 16 -22.78 -36.91 5.40
CA ALA A 16 -22.51 -36.00 4.30
C ALA A 16 -21.91 -34.68 4.82
N ALA A 17 -20.73 -34.31 4.31
CA ALA A 17 -20.06 -33.06 4.67
C ALA A 17 -20.75 -31.85 4.00
N PRO A 18 -20.93 -30.72 4.70
CA PRO A 18 -21.45 -29.50 4.10
C PRO A 18 -20.39 -28.88 3.16
N SER A 19 -20.79 -28.62 1.92
CA SER A 19 -19.98 -27.91 0.93
C SER A 19 -19.80 -26.45 1.36
N VAL A 20 -18.57 -26.06 1.68
CA VAL A 20 -18.24 -24.67 2.04
C VAL A 20 -18.27 -23.85 0.75
N ALA A 21 -19.22 -22.92 0.65
CA ALA A 21 -19.27 -21.96 -0.44
C ALA A 21 -17.98 -21.12 -0.46
N ALA A 22 -17.27 -21.16 -1.60
CA ALA A 22 -16.07 -20.37 -1.81
C ALA A 22 -16.41 -18.86 -1.75
N PRO A 23 -15.60 -18.02 -1.10
CA PRO A 23 -15.83 -16.59 -1.07
C PRO A 23 -15.66 -16.02 -2.49
N SER A 24 -16.73 -15.43 -3.02
CA SER A 24 -16.69 -14.66 -4.26
C SER A 24 -15.71 -13.50 -4.11
N ALA A 25 -14.64 -13.52 -4.89
CA ALA A 25 -13.69 -12.41 -4.96
C ALA A 25 -14.43 -11.15 -5.42
N ALA A 26 -14.52 -10.15 -4.55
CA ALA A 26 -15.05 -8.84 -4.91
C ALA A 26 -14.16 -8.23 -6.01
N SER A 27 -14.73 -8.01 -7.18
CA SER A 27 -14.09 -7.30 -8.28
C SER A 27 -13.87 -5.84 -7.86
N VAL A 28 -12.62 -5.50 -7.56
CA VAL A 28 -12.22 -4.11 -7.29
C VAL A 28 -12.54 -3.30 -8.55
N PRO A 29 -13.35 -2.23 -8.47
CA PRO A 29 -13.63 -1.39 -9.63
C PRO A 29 -12.31 -0.89 -10.21
N ASN A 30 -12.16 -1.04 -11.52
CA ASN A 30 -10.99 -0.64 -12.28
C ASN A 30 -10.90 0.90 -12.27
N ALA A 31 -10.35 1.45 -11.19
CA ALA A 31 -10.14 2.87 -11.03
C ALA A 31 -9.28 3.36 -12.20
N LYS A 32 -9.74 4.41 -12.91
CA LYS A 32 -9.02 4.97 -14.05
C LYS A 32 -7.53 5.09 -13.71
N ALA A 33 -6.69 4.40 -14.50
CA ALA A 33 -5.25 4.41 -14.29
C ALA A 33 -4.77 5.87 -14.26
N CYS A 34 -4.12 6.24 -13.16
CA CYS A 34 -3.55 7.56 -13.04
C CYS A 34 -2.56 7.81 -14.18
N ALA A 35 -2.79 8.84 -14.99
CA ALA A 35 -1.89 9.22 -16.09
C ALA A 35 -1.13 10.53 -15.84
N LYS A 36 -1.27 11.15 -14.66
CA LYS A 36 -0.55 12.40 -14.34
C LYS A 36 0.93 12.11 -14.11
N LYS A 37 1.76 12.63 -15.03
CA LYS A 37 3.21 12.54 -14.99
C LYS A 37 3.82 13.76 -14.30
N TRP A 38 4.89 13.51 -13.56
CA TRP A 38 5.65 14.50 -12.80
C TRP A 38 7.13 14.26 -13.03
N GLU A 39 7.85 15.30 -13.42
CA GLU A 39 9.29 15.27 -13.60
C GLU A 39 9.99 15.75 -12.32
N VAL A 40 11.06 15.06 -11.93
CA VAL A 40 11.88 15.38 -10.77
C VAL A 40 12.83 16.53 -11.10
N ILE A 41 12.72 17.62 -10.33
CA ILE A 41 13.56 18.82 -10.50
C ILE A 41 14.75 18.87 -9.55
N GLY A 42 14.65 18.17 -8.41
CA GLY A 42 15.74 18.04 -7.44
C GLY A 42 16.83 17.11 -7.96
N SER A 43 18.10 17.40 -7.65
CA SER A 43 19.24 16.58 -8.09
C SER A 43 19.13 15.13 -7.60
N LYS A 44 18.72 14.95 -6.34
CA LYS A 44 18.46 13.66 -5.70
C LYS A 44 17.30 13.81 -4.72
N VAL A 45 16.28 12.97 -4.87
CA VAL A 45 15.05 13.07 -4.10
C VAL A 45 14.71 11.71 -3.50
N ALA A 46 14.50 11.68 -2.19
CA ALA A 46 14.11 10.44 -1.50
C ALA A 46 12.61 10.17 -1.70
N VAL A 47 12.29 8.95 -2.14
CA VAL A 47 10.96 8.38 -1.97
C VAL A 47 10.92 7.81 -0.56
N ARG A 48 9.99 8.28 0.26
CA ARG A 48 9.88 7.89 1.67
C ARG A 48 8.60 7.12 1.94
N MET A 49 8.69 6.07 2.75
CA MET A 49 7.50 5.33 3.19
C MET A 49 7.02 5.90 4.52
N PRO A 50 5.73 6.28 4.65
CA PRO A 50 5.17 6.67 5.94
C PRO A 50 5.29 5.53 6.97
N GLU A 51 5.60 5.87 8.21
CA GLU A 51 5.76 4.91 9.31
C GLU A 51 4.70 5.06 10.40
N GLY A 52 4.53 4.00 11.21
CA GLY A 52 3.70 4.05 12.42
C GLY A 52 2.23 4.37 12.13
N ASN A 53 1.67 3.75 11.09
CA ASN A 53 0.29 3.99 10.61
C ASN A 53 0.00 5.45 10.20
N LYS A 54 1.03 6.28 9.99
CA LYS A 54 0.83 7.65 9.50
C LYS A 54 0.46 7.62 8.02
N PRO A 55 -0.52 8.43 7.58
CA PRO A 55 -0.91 8.49 6.16
C PRO A 55 0.08 9.29 5.30
N VAL A 56 0.93 10.12 5.91
CA VAL A 56 1.88 11.01 5.21
C VAL A 56 3.29 10.75 5.71
N ALA A 57 4.25 10.73 4.78
CA ALA A 57 5.67 10.64 5.12
C ALA A 57 6.18 11.94 5.76
N SER A 58 7.21 11.83 6.59
CA SER A 58 7.94 12.96 7.15
C SER A 58 9.37 13.02 6.58
N PRO A 59 10.12 14.10 6.82
CA PRO A 59 11.54 14.16 6.49
C PRO A 59 12.40 13.04 7.09
N ASP A 60 11.93 12.43 8.18
CA ASP A 60 12.65 11.38 8.93
C ASP A 60 12.19 9.96 8.55
N SER A 61 11.05 9.83 7.85
CA SER A 61 10.53 8.54 7.38
C SER A 61 11.55 7.78 6.50
N PRO A 62 11.59 6.44 6.54
CA PRO A 62 12.58 5.62 5.85
C PRO A 62 12.55 5.86 4.35
N VAL A 63 13.74 5.89 3.77
CA VAL A 63 13.92 6.00 2.32
C VAL A 63 13.81 4.62 1.71
N VAL A 64 12.90 4.45 0.76
CA VAL A 64 12.73 3.19 0.01
C VAL A 64 13.50 3.19 -1.30
N ARG A 65 13.68 4.36 -1.93
CA ARG A 65 14.50 4.56 -3.13
C ARG A 65 14.79 6.03 -3.36
N TYR A 66 15.72 6.31 -4.26
CA TYR A 66 16.00 7.66 -4.73
C TYR A 66 15.52 7.86 -6.16
N LEU A 67 15.09 9.08 -6.44
CA LEU A 67 14.85 9.63 -7.77
C LEU A 67 15.92 10.68 -8.07
N HIS A 68 16.24 10.83 -9.33
CA HIS A 68 17.21 11.81 -9.83
C HIS A 68 16.53 12.82 -10.74
N ARG A 69 17.20 13.95 -10.96
CA ARG A 69 16.69 14.99 -11.86
C ARG A 69 16.39 14.41 -13.24
N GLY A 70 15.22 14.73 -13.78
CA GLY A 70 14.72 14.24 -15.07
C GLY A 70 13.91 12.94 -14.97
N ASP A 71 13.94 12.24 -13.84
CA ASP A 71 13.08 11.06 -13.64
C ASP A 71 11.60 11.47 -13.71
N VAL A 72 10.79 10.65 -14.38
CA VAL A 72 9.35 10.84 -14.47
C VAL A 72 8.63 9.84 -13.59
N VAL A 73 7.77 10.34 -12.72
CA VAL A 73 6.91 9.54 -11.85
C VAL A 73 5.44 9.83 -12.11
N THR A 74 4.62 8.80 -11.98
CA THR A 74 3.17 8.91 -12.09
C THR A 74 2.56 9.09 -10.71
N SER A 75 1.73 10.12 -10.52
CA SER A 75 1.04 10.40 -9.25
C SER A 75 -0.23 11.20 -9.47
N CYS A 76 -1.35 10.70 -8.95
CA CYS A 76 -2.65 11.39 -8.97
C CYS A 76 -3.18 11.71 -7.59
N VAL A 77 -2.57 11.11 -6.56
CA VAL A 77 -2.97 11.27 -5.17
C VAL A 77 -1.91 12.10 -4.46
N GLU A 78 -2.38 13.01 -3.63
CA GLU A 78 -1.56 13.87 -2.79
C GLU A 78 -1.89 13.57 -1.32
N ALA A 79 -0.87 13.57 -0.49
CA ALA A 79 -0.94 13.41 0.94
C ALA A 79 -0.58 14.76 1.58
N LEU A 80 -1.51 15.35 2.34
CA LEU A 80 -1.35 16.66 2.96
C LEU A 80 -0.90 16.51 4.41
N ALA A 81 0.35 16.87 4.69
CA ALA A 81 0.87 16.92 6.05
C ALA A 81 0.31 18.15 6.78
N ARG A 82 -0.58 17.92 7.74
CA ARG A 82 -1.12 18.97 8.61
C ARG A 82 -0.15 19.25 9.76
N THR A 83 0.30 20.49 9.87
CA THR A 83 1.23 20.97 10.91
C THR A 83 0.69 22.27 11.50
N GLN A 84 0.89 22.51 12.80
CA GLN A 84 0.39 23.71 13.49
C GLN A 84 1.38 24.88 13.50
N SER A 85 2.68 24.62 13.29
CA SER A 85 3.77 25.56 13.60
C SER A 85 4.69 25.91 12.42
N GLY A 86 4.34 25.54 11.18
CA GLY A 86 5.18 25.82 10.01
C GLY A 86 5.14 24.71 8.95
N PRO A 87 6.01 24.75 7.93
CA PRO A 87 6.01 23.76 6.84
C PRO A 87 6.32 22.35 7.35
N ALA A 88 5.70 21.34 6.73
CA ALA A 88 5.96 19.95 7.09
C ALA A 88 7.35 19.46 6.65
N TYR A 89 7.93 20.11 5.64
CA TYR A 89 9.28 19.84 5.17
C TYR A 89 9.86 21.05 4.42
N ARG A 90 11.19 21.08 4.32
CA ARG A 90 11.94 21.98 3.43
C ARG A 90 12.85 21.17 2.50
N LYS A 91 12.47 21.03 1.23
CA LYS A 91 13.18 20.21 0.22
C LYS A 91 13.10 20.83 -1.16
N CYS A 92 14.15 20.61 -1.95
CA CYS A 92 14.28 21.16 -3.31
C CYS A 92 14.15 22.69 -3.36
N GLY A 93 14.74 23.37 -2.36
CA GLY A 93 14.77 24.82 -2.25
C GLY A 93 13.45 25.47 -1.80
N LYS A 94 12.42 24.68 -1.45
CA LYS A 94 11.10 25.20 -1.08
C LYS A 94 10.54 24.49 0.15
N ASP A 95 9.72 25.22 0.87
CA ASP A 95 8.92 24.72 1.99
C ASP A 95 7.60 24.14 1.48
N GLY A 96 7.08 23.11 2.16
CA GLY A 96 5.85 22.46 1.71
C GLY A 96 5.17 21.57 2.74
N HIS A 97 3.92 21.25 2.42
CA HIS A 97 3.06 20.33 3.17
C HIS A 97 2.58 19.15 2.33
N VAL A 98 2.73 19.25 1.02
CA VAL A 98 2.16 18.30 0.06
C VAL A 98 3.19 17.24 -0.29
N TRP A 99 2.81 15.98 -0.15
CA TRP A 99 3.56 14.83 -0.64
C TRP A 99 2.79 14.17 -1.78
N ARG A 100 3.47 13.81 -2.86
CA ARG A 100 2.89 13.07 -3.98
C ARG A 100 3.08 11.57 -3.73
N ILE A 101 2.00 10.80 -3.86
CA ILE A 101 2.06 9.34 -3.72
C ILE A 101 2.52 8.75 -5.05
N VAL A 102 3.71 8.16 -5.01
CA VAL A 102 4.33 7.49 -6.15
C VAL A 102 4.42 5.99 -5.88
N ARG A 103 4.76 5.21 -6.91
CA ARG A 103 5.04 3.79 -6.72
C ARG A 103 6.15 3.59 -5.68
N GLY A 104 5.80 2.90 -4.60
CA GLY A 104 6.69 2.54 -3.50
C GLY A 104 6.73 3.52 -2.32
N GLY A 105 6.13 4.71 -2.41
CA GLY A 105 6.13 5.65 -1.28
C GLY A 105 5.69 7.05 -1.66
N GLN A 106 6.25 8.06 -0.97
CA GLN A 106 5.84 9.44 -1.10
C GLN A 106 7.04 10.35 -1.38
N VAL A 107 6.80 11.40 -2.18
CA VAL A 107 7.83 12.35 -2.60
C VAL A 107 7.36 13.78 -2.30
N PRO A 108 8.21 14.67 -1.78
CA PRO A 108 7.85 16.07 -1.60
C PRO A 108 7.40 16.70 -2.93
N ALA A 109 6.20 17.30 -2.96
CA ALA A 109 5.67 17.92 -4.17
C ALA A 109 6.55 19.07 -4.67
N THR A 110 7.28 19.75 -3.78
CA THR A 110 8.23 20.81 -4.15
C THR A 110 9.39 20.32 -5.03
N CYS A 111 9.66 19.01 -5.02
CA CYS A 111 10.71 18.38 -5.80
C CYS A 111 10.25 17.92 -7.18
N LEU A 112 8.99 18.18 -7.54
CA LEU A 112 8.35 17.70 -8.75
C LEU A 112 7.74 18.88 -9.52
N LYS A 113 7.85 18.86 -10.86
CA LYS A 113 7.07 19.72 -11.76
C LYS A 113 6.20 18.84 -12.66
N ARG A 114 5.16 19.42 -13.26
CA ARG A 114 4.36 18.68 -14.24
C ARG A 114 5.22 18.43 -15.48
N ALA A 115 5.21 17.17 -15.95
CA ALA A 115 5.87 16.75 -17.18
C ALA A 115 4.94 16.95 -18.40
#